data_AF-A0A8T3LJB6-F1
#
_entry.id   AF-A0A8T3LJB6-F1
#
_cell.length_a   1.000
_cell.length_b   1.000
_cell.length_c   1.000
_cell.angle_alpha   90.00
_cell.angle_beta   90.00
_cell.angle_gamma   90.00
#
_symmetry.space_group_name_H-M   'P 1'
#
loop_
_entity.id
_entity.type
_entity.pdbx_description
1 polymer ?
#
loop_
_entity_poly.entity_id
_entity_poly.type
_entity_poly.pdbx_seq_one_letter_code
_entity_poly.pdbx_strand_id
1 'polypeptide(L)'
;MPPLSQQTTMERNGIRVSLQLESVPVSVARTWATATVENVGAKRTRWAGGGCGDALSIGIDLGPALDGGRRWTGLLGRFKELALGPMGGATSGYFVPEARLPGPDGAEIACPANLVIETLAPGERSTMRAAWDGMIAAGPAPAGPAIVKASFPYIGVEGEVDDDATDANPIVAELMTTVLGGDGRASMSPALAIDAALADPQFAAFVEAQPEATWINPHLHFPDGLWGIGLFRFNPDDAQGLGMFGEVRIDAGGAIVGRRFEPPFP
;
A
#
# COMPACT_ATOMS: atom_id res chain seq x y z
N MET A 1 22.11 18.56 -13.79
CA MET A 1 22.88 17.59 -12.99
C MET A 1 22.05 16.31 -12.94
N PRO A 2 22.58 15.14 -13.30
CA PRO A 2 21.85 13.89 -13.10
C PRO A 2 21.58 13.72 -11.59
N PRO A 3 20.37 13.32 -11.18
CA PRO A 3 20.10 13.08 -9.76
C PRO A 3 21.03 11.96 -9.25
N LEU A 4 21.61 12.17 -8.08
CA LEU A 4 22.45 11.18 -7.41
C LEU A 4 21.59 9.96 -7.09
N SER A 5 21.99 8.77 -7.54
CA SER A 5 21.40 7.52 -7.11
C SER A 5 21.51 7.41 -5.58
N GLN A 6 20.40 7.11 -4.91
CA GLN A 6 20.34 6.93 -3.46
C GLN A 6 20.37 5.43 -3.15
N GLN A 7 21.08 5.03 -2.10
CA GLN A 7 21.16 3.62 -1.70
C GLN A 7 21.22 3.46 -0.19
N THR A 8 20.77 2.30 0.29
CA THR A 8 20.81 1.87 1.68
C THR A 8 21.06 0.37 1.74
N THR A 9 21.61 -0.10 2.86
CA THR A 9 21.84 -1.51 3.13
C THR A 9 21.52 -1.81 4.59
N MET A 10 20.91 -2.96 4.84
CA MET A 10 20.68 -3.54 6.15
C MET A 10 21.31 -4.93 6.18
N GLU A 11 21.99 -5.28 7.27
CA GLU A 11 22.54 -6.61 7.48
C GLU A 11 22.11 -7.14 8.85
N ARG A 12 21.51 -8.33 8.87
CA ARG A 12 21.06 -9.01 10.10
C ARG A 12 21.02 -10.52 9.87
N ASN A 13 21.40 -11.31 10.87
CA ASN A 13 21.33 -12.78 10.83
C ASN A 13 22.04 -13.41 9.61
N GLY A 14 23.16 -12.82 9.16
CA GLY A 14 23.87 -13.30 7.97
C GLY A 14 23.16 -13.01 6.66
N ILE A 15 22.10 -12.19 6.65
CA ILE A 15 21.44 -11.73 5.44
C ILE A 15 21.68 -10.24 5.26
N ARG A 16 22.08 -9.85 4.05
CA ARG A 16 22.22 -8.47 3.62
C ARG A 16 21.10 -8.12 2.64
N VAL A 17 20.32 -7.09 2.95
CA VAL A 17 19.34 -6.49 2.06
C VAL A 17 19.84 -5.11 1.64
N SER A 18 19.91 -4.86 0.34
CA SER A 18 20.27 -3.55 -0.22
C SER A 18 19.12 -3.02 -1.06
N LEU A 19 18.94 -1.70 -1.05
CA LEU A 19 17.94 -0.98 -1.82
C LEU A 19 18.60 0.24 -2.47
N GLN A 20 18.35 0.42 -3.75
CA GLN A 20 18.83 1.55 -4.55
C GLN A 20 17.68 2.16 -5.34
N LEU A 21 17.56 3.49 -5.31
CA LEU A 21 16.69 4.25 -6.20
C LEU A 21 17.49 4.78 -7.39
N GLU A 22 16.96 4.60 -8.60
CA GLU A 22 17.56 5.13 -9.83
C GLU A 22 17.37 6.65 -9.93
N SER A 23 16.32 7.18 -9.31
CA SER A 23 16.01 8.61 -9.26
C SER A 23 15.15 8.94 -8.04
N VAL A 24 15.03 10.23 -7.72
CA VAL A 24 14.10 10.69 -6.69
C VAL A 24 12.67 10.38 -7.13
N PRO A 25 11.82 9.78 -6.28
CA PRO A 25 10.48 9.43 -6.68
C PRO A 25 9.63 10.65 -7.04
N VAL A 26 8.77 10.50 -8.05
CA VAL A 26 7.91 11.57 -8.56
C VAL A 26 6.45 11.09 -8.57
N SER A 27 5.55 11.91 -8.05
CA SER A 27 4.11 11.65 -8.13
C SER A 27 3.65 11.52 -9.58
N VAL A 28 2.74 10.58 -9.87
CA VAL A 28 2.20 10.27 -11.22
C VAL A 28 3.26 10.03 -12.31
N ALA A 29 4.48 9.64 -11.92
CA ALA A 29 5.55 9.32 -12.84
C ALA A 29 6.34 8.12 -12.38
N ARG A 30 6.80 7.33 -13.37
CA ARG A 30 7.49 6.08 -13.09
C ARG A 30 8.86 6.32 -12.47
N THR A 31 9.09 5.68 -11.32
CA THR A 31 10.35 5.64 -10.59
C THR A 31 10.80 4.20 -10.47
N TRP A 32 12.10 3.96 -10.62
CA TRP A 32 12.68 2.62 -10.55
C TRP A 32 13.51 2.44 -9.27
N ALA A 33 13.42 1.23 -8.73
CA ALA A 33 14.23 0.76 -7.61
C ALA A 33 14.84 -0.60 -7.94
N THR A 34 16.04 -0.84 -7.42
CA THR A 34 16.65 -2.17 -7.39
C THR A 34 16.85 -2.58 -5.95
N ALA A 35 16.41 -3.77 -5.59
CA ALA A 35 16.72 -4.37 -4.30
C ALA A 35 17.43 -5.72 -4.49
N THR A 36 18.38 -5.99 -3.61
CA THR A 36 19.16 -7.21 -3.61
C THR A 36 19.13 -7.82 -2.22
N VAL A 37 18.92 -9.13 -2.13
CA VAL A 37 19.13 -9.92 -0.93
C VAL A 37 20.27 -10.89 -1.17
N GLU A 38 21.18 -10.97 -0.22
CA GLU A 38 22.35 -11.84 -0.25
C GLU A 38 22.46 -12.56 1.10
N ASN A 39 22.70 -13.87 1.07
CA ASN A 39 23.11 -14.61 2.26
C ASN A 39 24.63 -14.52 2.41
N VAL A 40 25.07 -13.62 3.27
CA VAL A 40 26.49 -13.42 3.62
C VAL A 40 26.94 -14.32 4.78
N GLY A 41 26.02 -15.10 5.34
CA GLY A 41 26.27 -16.09 6.38
C GLY A 41 26.85 -17.39 5.84
N ALA A 42 27.18 -18.31 6.76
CA ALA A 42 27.78 -19.60 6.45
C ALA A 42 26.77 -20.75 6.29
N LYS A 43 25.49 -20.51 6.59
CA LYS A 43 24.42 -21.52 6.60
C LYS A 43 23.28 -21.12 5.67
N ARG A 44 22.50 -22.08 5.18
CA ARG A 44 21.28 -21.77 4.41
C ARG A 44 20.26 -21.08 5.30
N THR A 45 19.54 -20.15 4.71
CA THR A 45 18.46 -19.41 5.37
C THR A 45 17.14 -19.74 4.72
N ARG A 46 16.09 -19.83 5.52
CA ARG A 46 14.71 -20.03 5.09
C ARG A 46 13.96 -18.70 5.10
N TRP A 47 13.10 -18.51 4.11
CA TRP A 47 12.28 -17.31 3.99
C TRP A 47 10.89 -17.63 3.45
N ALA A 48 9.91 -16.80 3.82
CA ALA A 48 8.53 -16.97 3.39
C ALA A 48 8.35 -16.37 1.98
N GLY A 49 8.38 -17.23 0.97
CA GLY A 49 8.08 -16.87 -0.41
C GLY A 49 6.59 -16.88 -0.73
N GLY A 50 6.26 -16.16 -1.80
CA GLY A 50 4.95 -16.24 -2.44
C GLY A 50 5.03 -16.98 -3.76
N GLY A 51 3.87 -17.31 -4.33
CA GLY A 51 3.76 -18.00 -5.61
C GLY A 51 4.45 -17.36 -6.83
N CYS A 52 4.89 -16.11 -6.70
CA CYS A 52 5.64 -15.40 -7.74
C CYS A 52 7.17 -15.54 -7.62
N GLY A 53 7.70 -16.18 -6.58
CA GLY A 53 9.14 -16.42 -6.42
C GLY A 53 9.99 -15.17 -6.16
N ASP A 54 9.39 -14.00 -5.99
CA ASP A 54 10.12 -12.79 -5.66
C ASP A 54 10.59 -12.81 -4.20
N ALA A 55 11.91 -12.79 -4.03
CA ALA A 55 12.55 -12.86 -2.71
C ALA A 55 12.29 -11.61 -1.84
N LEU A 56 11.97 -10.48 -2.47
CA LEU A 56 11.85 -9.18 -1.84
C LEU A 56 10.53 -8.52 -2.21
N SER A 57 10.05 -7.65 -1.32
CA SER A 57 9.05 -6.63 -1.66
C SER A 57 9.68 -5.25 -1.54
N ILE A 58 9.27 -4.32 -2.40
CA ILE A 58 9.65 -2.91 -2.30
C ILE A 58 8.38 -2.08 -2.19
N GLY A 59 8.29 -1.29 -1.12
CA GLY A 59 7.18 -0.36 -0.89
C GLY A 59 7.68 1.05 -0.61
N ILE A 60 6.79 2.04 -0.74
CA ILE A 60 7.02 3.41 -0.31
C ILE A 60 5.96 3.80 0.71
N ASP A 61 6.42 4.35 1.82
CA ASP A 61 5.61 4.84 2.93
C ASP A 61 5.63 6.37 2.93
N LEU A 62 4.43 6.95 2.77
CA LEU A 62 4.18 8.39 2.69
C LEU A 62 3.52 8.92 3.96
N GLY A 63 3.39 8.09 5.01
CA GLY A 63 2.87 8.49 6.31
C GLY A 63 3.48 9.80 6.84
N PRO A 64 4.82 10.01 6.74
CA PRO A 64 5.45 11.26 7.18
C PRO A 64 5.02 12.53 6.41
N ALA A 65 4.53 12.40 5.17
CA ALA A 65 4.06 13.52 4.36
C ALA A 65 2.55 13.79 4.49
N LEU A 66 1.79 12.85 5.08
CA LEU A 66 0.34 12.90 5.10
C LEU A 66 -0.18 13.46 6.42
N ASP A 67 -1.08 14.43 6.31
CA ASP A 67 -1.89 14.88 7.45
C ASP A 67 -2.92 13.79 7.78
N GLY A 68 -2.86 13.25 9.00
CA GLY A 68 -3.82 12.28 9.52
C GLY A 68 -5.18 12.87 9.88
N GLY A 69 -5.30 14.20 9.89
CA GLY A 69 -6.52 14.93 10.14
C GLY A 69 -7.07 14.78 11.56
N ARG A 70 -8.37 15.01 11.71
CA ARG A 70 -9.10 14.92 12.98
C ARG A 70 -9.25 13.45 13.42
N ARG A 71 -9.16 13.22 14.73
CA ARG A 71 -9.61 11.96 15.33
C ARG A 71 -11.12 11.97 15.54
N TRP A 72 -11.81 11.01 14.95
CA TRP A 72 -13.24 10.75 15.17
C TRP A 72 -13.44 9.68 16.24
N THR A 73 -14.60 9.68 16.89
CA THR A 73 -14.99 8.70 17.91
C THR A 73 -16.12 7.82 17.39
N GLY A 74 -16.40 6.72 18.10
CA GLY A 74 -17.50 5.81 17.75
C GLY A 74 -17.35 5.19 16.35
N LEU A 75 -18.49 4.95 15.69
CA LEU A 75 -18.52 4.33 14.36
C LEU A 75 -17.80 5.18 13.30
N LEU A 76 -17.88 6.51 13.35
CA LEU A 76 -17.17 7.36 12.39
C LEU A 76 -15.65 7.23 12.51
N GLY A 77 -15.13 7.06 13.74
CA GLY A 77 -13.73 6.74 13.99
C GLY A 77 -13.32 5.40 13.38
N ARG A 78 -14.13 4.36 13.60
CA ARG A 78 -13.92 3.02 13.02
C ARG A 78 -13.95 3.03 11.51
N PHE A 79 -14.89 3.78 10.92
CA PHE A 79 -14.97 3.98 9.47
C PHE A 79 -13.67 4.59 8.92
N LYS A 80 -13.17 5.66 9.55
CA LYS A 80 -11.92 6.32 9.12
C LYS A 80 -10.72 5.39 9.22
N GLU A 81 -10.60 4.63 10.32
CA GLU A 81 -9.52 3.65 10.51
C GLU A 81 -9.53 2.57 9.40
N LEU A 82 -10.71 2.03 9.08
CA LEU A 82 -10.87 1.03 8.03
C LEU A 82 -10.66 1.62 6.63
N ALA A 83 -11.13 2.84 6.36
CA ALA A 83 -10.96 3.53 5.07
C ALA A 83 -9.51 3.89 4.76
N LEU A 84 -8.70 4.21 5.78
CA LEU A 84 -7.26 4.40 5.64
C LEU A 84 -6.50 3.06 5.49
N GLY A 85 -7.18 1.94 5.73
CA GLY A 85 -6.65 0.59 5.64
C GLY A 85 -5.74 0.22 6.82
N PRO A 86 -5.58 -1.08 7.12
CA PRO A 86 -4.60 -1.53 8.08
C PRO A 86 -3.19 -1.05 7.69
N MET A 87 -2.41 -0.64 8.68
CA MET A 87 -1.02 -0.17 8.51
C MET A 87 -0.82 1.01 7.54
N GLY A 88 -1.85 1.81 7.27
CA GLY A 88 -1.73 2.93 6.32
C GLY A 88 -1.71 2.46 4.87
N GLY A 89 -2.61 1.56 4.49
CA GLY A 89 -2.81 1.18 3.09
C GLY A 89 -3.07 2.39 2.18
N ALA A 90 -3.77 3.40 2.69
CA ALA A 90 -3.96 4.70 2.02
C ALA A 90 -2.74 5.62 2.07
N THR A 91 -1.67 5.25 2.77
CA THR A 91 -0.43 6.02 2.90
C THR A 91 0.76 5.32 2.25
N SER A 92 0.55 4.20 1.57
CA SER A 92 1.61 3.40 0.98
C SER A 92 1.38 3.08 -0.49
N GLY A 93 2.49 2.96 -1.21
CA GLY A 93 2.54 2.48 -2.59
C GLY A 93 3.48 1.28 -2.69
N TYR A 94 3.34 0.50 -3.76
CA TYR A 94 4.16 -0.68 -3.99
C TYR A 94 4.90 -0.55 -5.32
N PHE A 95 6.15 -0.98 -5.36
CA PHE A 95 6.86 -1.13 -6.61
C PHE A 95 6.51 -2.50 -7.19
N VAL A 96 6.09 -2.51 -8.45
CA VAL A 96 5.77 -3.71 -9.20
C VAL A 96 7.07 -4.24 -9.83
N PRO A 97 7.45 -5.51 -9.62
CA PRO A 97 8.65 -6.09 -10.23
C PRO A 97 8.61 -5.94 -11.76
N GLU A 98 9.75 -5.66 -12.38
CA GLU A 98 9.86 -5.42 -13.83
C GLU A 98 9.25 -6.56 -14.65
N ALA A 99 9.52 -7.80 -14.22
CA ALA A 99 8.99 -9.01 -14.85
C ALA A 99 7.46 -9.14 -14.77
N ARG A 100 6.80 -8.37 -13.91
CA ARG A 100 5.34 -8.38 -13.72
C ARG A 100 4.64 -7.12 -14.22
N LEU A 101 5.39 -6.12 -14.70
CA LEU A 101 4.78 -4.96 -15.32
C LEU A 101 3.98 -5.43 -16.55
N PRO A 102 2.77 -4.88 -16.78
CA PRO A 102 1.98 -5.26 -17.93
C PRO A 102 2.79 -5.05 -19.20
N GLY A 103 2.88 -6.12 -20.00
CA GLY A 103 3.53 -6.08 -21.31
C GLY A 103 2.76 -5.21 -22.32
N PRO A 104 3.17 -5.18 -23.59
CA PRO A 104 2.48 -4.43 -24.65
C PRO A 104 1.00 -4.75 -24.76
N ASP A 105 0.62 -5.99 -24.42
CA ASP A 105 -0.75 -6.51 -24.50
C ASP A 105 -1.58 -6.20 -23.23
N GLY A 106 -1.00 -5.51 -22.24
CA GLY A 106 -1.70 -5.06 -21.03
C GLY A 106 -2.04 -6.16 -20.02
N ALA A 107 -1.59 -7.40 -20.24
CA ALA A 107 -1.87 -8.52 -19.34
C ALA A 107 -1.05 -8.40 -18.05
N GLU A 108 -1.73 -8.26 -16.91
CA GLU A 108 -1.12 -8.38 -15.59
C GLU A 108 -0.88 -9.86 -15.26
N ILE A 109 0.29 -10.15 -14.69
CA ILE A 109 0.63 -11.50 -14.24
C ILE A 109 0.14 -11.65 -12.79
N ALA A 110 -0.96 -12.38 -12.61
CA ALA A 110 -1.45 -12.74 -11.28
C ALA A 110 -0.53 -13.78 -10.63
N CYS A 111 -0.14 -13.54 -9.38
CA CYS A 111 0.60 -14.50 -8.57
C CYS A 111 -0.36 -15.54 -7.97
N PRO A 112 -0.01 -16.84 -7.96
CA PRO A 112 -0.75 -17.78 -7.15
C PRO A 112 -0.60 -17.43 -5.67
N ALA A 113 -1.70 -17.54 -4.92
CA ALA A 113 -1.76 -17.23 -3.49
C ALA A 113 -1.29 -18.41 -2.62
N ASN A 114 -0.15 -19.00 -2.98
CA ASN A 114 0.52 -20.05 -2.20
C ASN A 114 1.67 -19.47 -1.38
N LEU A 115 1.66 -19.75 -0.09
CA LEU A 115 2.81 -19.57 0.78
C LEU A 115 3.79 -20.72 0.51
N VAL A 116 5.03 -20.39 0.16
CA VAL A 116 6.11 -21.36 -0.07
C VAL A 116 7.26 -21.02 0.85
N ILE A 117 7.87 -22.02 1.47
CA ILE A 117 9.12 -21.80 2.20
C ILE A 117 10.28 -22.08 1.27
N GLU A 118 11.04 -21.03 1.00
CA GLU A 118 12.17 -21.03 0.09
C GLU A 118 13.47 -21.01 0.88
N THR A 119 14.59 -21.31 0.22
CA THR A 119 15.92 -21.23 0.84
C THR A 119 16.84 -20.29 0.08
N LEU A 120 17.83 -19.74 0.78
CA LEU A 120 18.91 -18.94 0.22
C LEU A 120 20.23 -19.52 0.74
N ALA A 121 21.04 -20.09 -0.15
CA ALA A 121 22.31 -20.73 0.20
C ALA A 121 23.41 -19.70 0.55
N PRO A 122 24.47 -20.08 1.28
CA PRO A 122 25.62 -19.21 1.53
C PRO A 122 26.20 -18.64 0.23
N GLY A 123 26.35 -17.31 0.16
CA GLY A 123 26.81 -16.58 -1.02
C GLY A 123 25.77 -16.44 -2.14
N GLU A 124 24.58 -17.02 -1.99
CA GLU A 124 23.50 -16.87 -2.95
C GLU A 124 22.89 -15.47 -2.84
N ARG A 125 22.51 -14.94 -4.00
CA ARG A 125 21.90 -13.61 -4.13
C ARG A 125 20.67 -13.67 -5.02
N SER A 126 19.65 -12.92 -4.64
CA SER A 126 18.50 -12.60 -5.49
C SER A 126 18.42 -11.09 -5.67
N THR A 127 18.14 -10.64 -6.89
CA THR A 127 18.04 -9.22 -7.23
C THR A 127 16.75 -8.98 -7.99
N MET A 128 16.04 -7.95 -7.58
CA MET A 128 14.77 -7.53 -8.16
C MET A 128 14.87 -6.06 -8.54
N ARG A 129 14.52 -5.76 -9.79
CA ARG A 129 14.26 -4.41 -10.25
C ARG A 129 12.75 -4.22 -10.34
N ALA A 130 12.25 -3.11 -9.84
CA ALA A 130 10.82 -2.84 -9.74
C ALA A 130 10.52 -1.37 -10.01
N ALA A 131 9.30 -1.09 -10.46
CA ALA A 131 8.84 0.25 -10.79
C ALA A 131 7.63 0.65 -9.94
N TRP A 132 7.62 1.90 -9.49
CA TRP A 132 6.48 2.56 -8.89
C TRP A 132 6.01 3.67 -9.82
N ASP A 133 4.71 3.78 -10.07
CA ASP A 133 4.10 4.74 -10.99
C ASP A 133 3.76 6.09 -10.35
N GLY A 134 4.14 6.30 -9.09
CA GLY A 134 3.83 7.52 -8.36
C GLY A 134 2.42 7.52 -7.77
N MET A 135 1.76 6.36 -7.69
CA MET A 135 0.42 6.19 -7.14
C MET A 135 0.43 5.43 -5.80
N ILE A 136 -0.47 5.80 -4.90
CA ILE A 136 -0.86 5.02 -3.72
C ILE A 136 -2.23 4.40 -3.97
N ALA A 137 -2.65 3.44 -3.12
CA ALA A 137 -3.95 2.79 -3.26
C ALA A 137 -5.12 3.77 -3.43
N ALA A 138 -4.99 4.94 -2.79
CA ALA A 138 -6.01 5.97 -2.75
C ALA A 138 -5.98 6.93 -3.97
N GLY A 139 -4.86 7.08 -4.68
CA GLY A 139 -4.69 8.10 -5.72
C GLY A 139 -3.23 8.49 -5.98
N PRO A 140 -2.95 9.65 -6.59
CA PRO A 140 -1.60 10.19 -6.71
C PRO A 140 -0.91 10.32 -5.36
N ALA A 141 0.38 9.97 -5.31
CA ALA A 141 1.15 10.17 -4.10
C ALA A 141 1.36 11.67 -3.83
N PRO A 142 1.21 12.14 -2.58
CA PRO A 142 1.52 13.51 -2.23
C PRO A 142 3.03 13.78 -2.37
N ALA A 143 3.38 15.03 -2.61
CA ALA A 143 4.76 15.48 -2.47
C ALA A 143 5.15 15.52 -0.98
N GLY A 144 6.41 15.22 -0.68
CA GLY A 144 6.96 15.37 0.66
C GLY A 144 7.80 14.19 1.12
N PRO A 145 8.18 14.15 2.41
CA PRO A 145 9.01 13.10 2.98
C PRO A 145 8.41 11.71 2.82
N ALA A 146 9.24 10.75 2.42
CA ALA A 146 8.82 9.35 2.25
C ALA A 146 9.93 8.39 2.66
N ILE A 147 9.56 7.14 2.91
CA ILE A 147 10.49 6.06 3.23
C ILE A 147 10.27 4.94 2.21
N VAL A 148 11.29 4.62 1.40
CA VAL A 148 11.26 3.43 0.54
C VAL A 148 11.86 2.28 1.32
N LYS A 149 11.16 1.15 1.35
CA LYS A 149 11.49 -0.03 2.15
C LYS A 149 11.64 -1.22 1.23
N ALA A 150 12.77 -1.92 1.31
CA ALA A 150 12.93 -3.27 0.77
C ALA A 150 12.85 -4.27 1.91
N SER A 151 11.94 -5.24 1.81
CA SER A 151 11.66 -6.20 2.88
C SER A 151 11.90 -7.63 2.41
N PHE A 152 12.76 -8.36 3.14
CA PHE A 152 13.02 -9.78 2.97
C PHE A 152 12.32 -10.55 4.11
N PRO A 153 11.35 -11.44 3.83
CA PRO A 153 10.56 -12.13 4.85
C PRO A 153 11.33 -13.33 5.45
N TYR A 154 12.42 -13.03 6.16
CA TYR A 154 13.30 -13.99 6.84
C TYR A 154 12.55 -14.82 7.88
N ILE A 155 12.69 -16.14 7.84
CA ILE A 155 12.15 -17.05 8.87
C ILE A 155 13.27 -17.42 9.84
N GLY A 156 14.38 -17.96 9.34
CA GLY A 156 15.42 -18.51 10.19
C GLY A 156 16.54 -19.20 9.43
N VAL A 157 17.52 -19.71 10.16
CA VAL A 157 18.58 -20.57 9.61
C VAL A 157 18.04 -22.00 9.50
N GLU A 158 18.29 -22.67 8.38
CA GLU A 158 17.90 -24.07 8.18
C GLU A 158 18.52 -24.97 9.25
N GLY A 159 17.70 -25.83 9.86
CA GLY A 159 18.08 -26.70 10.99
C GLY A 159 18.11 -26.01 12.36
N GLU A 160 17.87 -24.70 12.43
CA GLU A 160 17.69 -23.94 13.69
C GLU A 160 16.24 -23.52 13.93
N VAL A 161 15.38 -23.65 12.91
CA VAL A 161 13.93 -23.43 12.99
C VAL A 161 13.19 -24.67 12.50
N ASP A 162 11.98 -24.91 13.02
CA ASP A 162 11.13 -26.04 12.65
C ASP A 162 10.81 -26.05 11.14
N ASP A 163 10.72 -27.24 10.55
CA ASP A 163 10.51 -27.42 9.10
C ASP A 163 9.17 -26.84 8.61
N ASP A 164 8.20 -26.62 9.48
CA ASP A 164 6.90 -26.00 9.20
C ASP A 164 6.78 -24.55 9.71
N ALA A 165 7.86 -23.94 10.19
CA ALA A 165 7.87 -22.55 10.62
C ALA A 165 7.47 -21.61 9.47
N THR A 166 6.47 -20.77 9.72
CA THR A 166 5.94 -19.78 8.77
C THR A 166 6.03 -18.34 9.29
N ASP A 167 6.37 -18.18 10.58
CA ASP A 167 6.53 -16.87 11.20
C ASP A 167 7.77 -16.16 10.65
N ALA A 168 7.55 -15.17 9.79
CA ALA A 168 8.60 -14.34 9.25
C ALA A 168 8.89 -13.15 10.18
N ASN A 169 10.17 -12.87 10.41
CA ASN A 169 10.68 -11.64 11.02
C ASN A 169 11.46 -10.84 9.97
N PRO A 170 10.79 -9.97 9.20
CA PRO A 170 11.37 -9.39 8.00
C PRO A 170 12.62 -8.56 8.28
N ILE A 171 13.62 -8.70 7.42
CA ILE A 171 14.82 -7.85 7.39
C ILE A 171 14.54 -6.72 6.40
N VAL A 172 14.54 -5.48 6.90
CA VAL A 172 14.09 -4.31 6.15
C VAL A 172 15.25 -3.35 5.96
N ALA A 173 15.53 -3.00 4.71
CA ALA A 173 16.40 -1.88 4.36
C ALA A 173 15.53 -0.65 4.06
N GLU A 174 15.78 0.45 4.78
CA GLU A 174 14.99 1.67 4.68
C GLU A 174 15.82 2.81 4.08
N LEU A 175 15.22 3.52 3.13
CA LEU A 175 15.82 4.67 2.46
C LEU A 175 14.89 5.88 2.62
N MET A 176 15.33 6.84 3.43
CA MET A 176 14.65 8.13 3.56
C MET A 176 14.80 8.91 2.26
N THR A 177 13.70 9.43 1.73
CA THR A 177 13.67 10.20 0.49
C THR A 177 12.57 11.26 0.52
N THR A 178 12.35 11.92 -0.61
CA THR A 178 11.24 12.86 -0.80
C THR A 178 10.55 12.52 -2.11
N VAL A 179 9.21 12.49 -2.11
CA VAL A 179 8.45 12.47 -3.35
C VAL A 179 8.37 13.89 -3.87
N LEU A 180 8.78 14.09 -5.12
CA LEU A 180 8.56 15.33 -5.82
C LEU A 180 7.11 15.36 -6.31
N GLY A 181 6.46 16.51 -6.15
CA GLY A 181 5.12 16.72 -6.70
C GLY A 181 5.10 16.58 -8.22
N GLY A 182 3.93 16.21 -8.75
CA GLY A 182 3.66 16.21 -10.18
C GLY A 182 3.32 17.60 -10.71
N ASP A 183 2.28 17.69 -11.55
CA ASP A 183 1.76 18.87 -12.26
C ASP A 183 1.28 20.05 -11.40
N GLY A 184 1.61 20.10 -10.11
CA GLY A 184 1.26 21.18 -9.18
C GLY A 184 -0.11 21.04 -8.53
N ARG A 185 -0.87 19.98 -8.83
CA ARG A 185 -2.11 19.68 -8.09
C ARG A 185 -1.76 18.95 -6.80
N ALA A 186 -1.51 19.71 -5.74
CA ALA A 186 -1.45 19.14 -4.40
C ALA A 186 -2.83 18.54 -4.08
N SER A 187 -2.93 17.20 -4.09
CA SER A 187 -4.12 16.51 -3.62
C SER A 187 -4.19 16.64 -2.10
N MET A 188 -5.37 16.97 -1.59
CA MET A 188 -5.70 16.82 -0.16
C MET A 188 -5.27 15.42 0.34
N SER A 189 -4.81 15.31 1.59
CA SER A 189 -4.49 13.99 2.15
C SER A 189 -5.77 13.12 2.21
N PRO A 190 -5.66 11.78 2.05
CA PRO A 190 -6.83 10.93 2.11
C PRO A 190 -7.58 11.04 3.45
N ALA A 191 -6.86 11.26 4.56
CA ALA A 191 -7.47 11.41 5.88
C ALA A 191 -8.27 12.72 6.03
N LEU A 192 -7.81 13.82 5.42
CA LEU A 192 -8.55 15.07 5.39
C LEU A 192 -9.78 14.97 4.48
N ALA A 193 -9.69 14.23 3.38
CA ALA A 193 -10.84 13.94 2.53
C ALA A 193 -11.89 13.12 3.29
N ILE A 194 -11.47 12.10 4.06
CA ILE A 194 -12.38 11.37 4.95
C ILE A 194 -12.97 12.29 6.02
N ASP A 195 -12.20 13.22 6.59
CA ASP A 195 -12.75 14.17 7.57
C ASP A 195 -13.82 15.09 6.97
N ALA A 196 -13.59 15.57 5.74
CA ALA A 196 -14.58 16.37 5.02
C ALA A 196 -15.84 15.53 4.70
N ALA A 197 -15.68 14.25 4.37
CA ALA A 197 -16.80 13.33 4.18
C ALA A 197 -17.61 13.14 5.46
N LEU A 198 -16.93 12.86 6.58
CA LEU A 198 -17.56 12.63 7.88
C LEU A 198 -18.13 13.90 8.52
N ALA A 199 -17.68 15.07 8.08
CA ALA A 199 -18.28 16.35 8.45
C ALA A 199 -19.63 16.62 7.75
N ASP A 200 -19.96 15.88 6.68
CA ASP A 200 -21.27 15.93 6.03
C ASP A 200 -22.32 15.24 6.91
N PRO A 201 -23.35 15.95 7.40
CA PRO A 201 -24.33 15.34 8.30
C PRO A 201 -25.10 14.17 7.65
N GLN A 202 -25.30 14.21 6.33
CA GLN A 202 -26.01 13.15 5.61
C GLN A 202 -25.16 11.89 5.47
N PHE A 203 -23.88 12.02 5.11
CA PHE A 203 -22.95 10.89 5.06
C PHE A 203 -22.66 10.31 6.45
N ALA A 204 -22.45 11.15 7.46
CA ALA A 204 -22.24 10.70 8.84
C ALA A 204 -23.44 9.87 9.34
N ALA A 205 -24.66 10.39 9.15
CA ALA A 205 -25.87 9.65 9.51
C ALA A 205 -26.03 8.35 8.73
N PHE A 206 -25.61 8.32 7.45
CA PHE A 206 -25.59 7.10 6.65
C PHE A 206 -24.66 6.03 7.24
N VAL A 207 -23.42 6.41 7.60
CA VAL A 207 -22.44 5.50 8.22
C VAL A 207 -22.94 5.00 9.57
N GLU A 208 -23.47 5.88 10.42
CA GLU A 208 -23.94 5.52 11.77
C GLU A 208 -25.21 4.66 11.77
N ALA A 209 -26.03 4.75 10.72
CA ALA A 209 -27.22 3.92 10.56
C ALA A 209 -26.91 2.45 10.26
N GLN A 210 -25.66 2.09 9.98
CA GLN A 210 -25.26 0.72 9.63
C GLN A 210 -24.41 0.07 10.74
N PRO A 211 -24.71 -1.17 11.16
CA PRO A 211 -23.81 -1.92 12.04
C PRO A 211 -22.43 -2.14 11.39
N GLU A 212 -21.32 -1.96 12.13
CA GLU A 212 -19.96 -2.17 11.59
C GLU A 212 -19.78 -3.55 10.95
N ALA A 213 -20.45 -4.58 11.49
CA ALA A 213 -20.38 -5.95 10.97
C ALA A 213 -20.98 -6.12 9.56
N THR A 214 -21.75 -5.15 9.05
CA THR A 214 -22.28 -5.19 7.68
C THR A 214 -21.40 -4.46 6.68
N TRP A 215 -20.36 -3.75 7.13
CA TRP A 215 -19.51 -2.96 6.24
C TRP A 215 -18.65 -3.87 5.37
N ILE A 216 -18.68 -3.64 4.06
CA ILE A 216 -17.77 -4.26 3.10
C ILE A 216 -16.81 -3.17 2.65
N ASN A 217 -15.66 -3.08 3.31
CA ASN A 217 -14.55 -2.19 2.98
C ASN A 217 -14.97 -0.73 2.70
N PRO A 218 -14.85 0.18 3.69
CA PRO A 218 -14.90 1.60 3.42
C PRO A 218 -14.06 1.96 2.18
N HIS A 219 -14.71 2.61 1.23
CA HIS A 219 -14.19 2.85 -0.10
C HIS A 219 -13.51 4.21 -0.16
N LEU A 220 -12.29 4.25 -0.68
CA LEU A 220 -11.48 5.44 -0.84
C LEU A 220 -10.77 5.36 -2.19
N HIS A 221 -11.02 6.32 -3.07
CA HIS A 221 -10.42 6.37 -4.41
C HIS A 221 -10.35 7.82 -4.91
N PHE A 222 -9.57 8.07 -5.96
CA PHE A 222 -9.35 9.42 -6.51
C PHE A 222 -9.62 9.53 -8.01
N PRO A 223 -10.87 9.37 -8.48
CA PRO A 223 -11.22 9.48 -9.89
C PRO A 223 -11.30 10.95 -10.31
N ASP A 224 -10.78 11.26 -11.51
CA ASP A 224 -10.92 12.57 -12.16
C ASP A 224 -10.48 13.78 -11.30
N GLY A 225 -9.54 13.57 -10.37
CA GLY A 225 -9.05 14.62 -9.47
C GLY A 225 -9.93 14.89 -8.26
N LEU A 226 -10.91 14.04 -7.97
CA LEU A 226 -11.81 14.14 -6.82
C LEU A 226 -11.61 12.95 -5.90
N TRP A 227 -11.66 13.17 -4.59
CA TRP A 227 -11.73 12.11 -3.59
C TRP A 227 -13.14 11.53 -3.53
N GLY A 228 -13.30 10.23 -3.77
CA GLY A 228 -14.53 9.49 -3.52
C GLY A 228 -14.41 8.69 -2.22
N ILE A 229 -15.25 9.03 -1.24
CA ILE A 229 -15.32 8.37 0.08
C ILE A 229 -16.68 7.72 0.19
N GLY A 230 -16.70 6.42 0.42
CA GLY A 230 -17.96 5.69 0.48
C GLY A 230 -17.93 4.48 1.39
N LEU A 231 -19.08 3.84 1.49
CA LEU A 231 -19.29 2.61 2.23
C LEU A 231 -20.18 1.69 1.41
N PHE A 232 -19.68 0.49 1.14
CA PHE A 232 -20.51 -0.64 0.69
C PHE A 232 -20.93 -1.46 1.91
N ARG A 233 -22.08 -2.13 1.82
CA ARG A 233 -22.54 -3.01 2.90
C ARG A 233 -23.00 -4.35 2.37
N PHE A 234 -22.96 -5.37 3.20
CA PHE A 234 -23.57 -6.66 2.88
C PHE A 234 -25.09 -6.51 2.96
N ASN A 235 -25.78 -6.91 1.90
CA ASN A 235 -27.22 -7.14 1.96
C ASN A 235 -27.47 -8.65 1.95
N PRO A 236 -27.88 -9.26 3.08
CA PRO A 236 -28.16 -10.68 3.14
C PRO A 236 -29.32 -11.11 2.23
N ASP A 237 -30.19 -10.17 1.85
CA ASP A 237 -31.35 -10.42 1.00
C ASP A 237 -31.04 -10.24 -0.50
N ASP A 238 -29.84 -9.76 -0.85
CA ASP A 238 -29.37 -9.70 -2.23
C ASP A 238 -28.60 -10.98 -2.57
N ALA A 239 -29.05 -11.70 -3.61
CA ALA A 239 -28.38 -12.90 -4.10
C ALA A 239 -26.93 -12.66 -4.56
N GLN A 240 -26.54 -11.41 -4.83
CA GLN A 240 -25.16 -11.01 -5.14
C GLN A 240 -24.36 -10.54 -3.92
N GLY A 241 -24.99 -10.36 -2.75
CA GLY A 241 -24.35 -10.00 -1.48
C GLY A 241 -23.77 -8.58 -1.40
N LEU A 242 -23.86 -7.78 -2.46
CA LEU A 242 -23.38 -6.40 -2.50
C LEU A 242 -24.55 -5.42 -2.30
N GLY A 243 -24.75 -5.00 -1.07
CA GLY A 243 -25.75 -4.01 -0.70
C GLY A 243 -25.27 -2.57 -0.85
N MET A 244 -26.21 -1.74 -1.31
CA MET A 244 -26.31 -0.28 -1.22
C MET A 244 -25.01 0.49 -0.97
N PHE A 245 -24.71 1.36 -1.94
CA PHE A 245 -23.59 2.27 -1.86
C PHE A 245 -24.00 3.67 -1.39
N GLY A 246 -23.29 4.18 -0.37
CA GLY A 246 -23.27 5.60 -0.03
C GLY A 246 -21.89 6.18 -0.32
N GLU A 247 -21.82 7.27 -1.07
CA GLU A 247 -20.58 7.97 -1.44
C GLU A 247 -20.76 9.49 -1.42
N VAL A 248 -19.69 10.16 -0.99
CA VAL A 248 -19.48 11.59 -1.21
C VAL A 248 -18.22 11.82 -2.04
N ARG A 249 -18.27 12.85 -2.89
CA ARG A 249 -17.16 13.29 -3.72
C ARG A 249 -16.65 14.64 -3.25
N ILE A 250 -15.35 14.76 -3.10
CA ILE A 250 -14.68 15.88 -2.43
C ILE A 250 -13.59 16.42 -3.34
N ASP A 251 -13.58 17.73 -3.57
CA ASP A 251 -12.53 18.37 -4.35
C ASP A 251 -11.24 18.59 -3.54
N ALA A 252 -10.18 19.10 -4.19
CA ALA A 252 -8.91 19.37 -3.54
C ALA A 252 -8.98 20.43 -2.43
N GLY A 253 -10.04 21.26 -2.39
CA GLY A 253 -10.30 22.24 -1.34
C GLY A 253 -11.09 21.68 -0.15
N GLY A 254 -11.55 20.43 -0.23
CA GLY A 254 -12.36 19.78 0.80
C GLY A 254 -13.85 20.05 0.66
N ALA A 255 -14.30 20.66 -0.44
CA ALA A 255 -15.71 20.89 -0.68
C ALA A 255 -16.39 19.64 -1.25
N ILE A 256 -17.59 19.34 -0.76
CA ILE A 256 -18.40 18.23 -1.27
C ILE A 256 -19.05 18.67 -2.58
N VAL A 257 -18.62 18.06 -3.68
CA VAL A 257 -19.09 18.37 -5.04
C VAL A 257 -20.09 17.34 -5.58
N GLY A 258 -20.29 16.23 -4.87
CA GLY A 258 -21.24 15.20 -5.25
C GLY A 258 -21.63 14.29 -4.08
N ARG A 259 -22.84 13.75 -4.15
CA ARG A 259 -23.36 12.74 -3.22
C ARG A 259 -24.13 11.69 -3.99
N ARG A 260 -23.99 10.43 -3.60
CA ARG A 260 -24.78 9.32 -4.10
C ARG A 260 -25.14 8.44 -2.91
N PHE A 261 -26.44 8.31 -2.64
CA PHE A 261 -26.96 7.37 -1.67
C PHE A 261 -27.99 6.53 -2.39
N GLU A 262 -27.69 5.24 -2.56
CA GLU A 262 -28.70 4.32 -3.07
C GLU A 262 -29.80 4.16 -2.03
N PRO A 263 -31.08 4.16 -2.44
CA PRO A 263 -32.17 4.04 -1.49
C PRO A 263 -32.08 2.69 -0.74
N PRO A 264 -32.57 2.61 0.51
CA PRO A 264 -32.85 1.32 1.12
C PRO A 264 -33.77 0.57 0.17
N PHE A 265 -33.29 -0.59 -0.31
CA PHE A 265 -34.19 -1.54 -0.93
C PHE A 265 -35.33 -1.79 0.08
N PRO A 266 -36.59 -1.69 -0.37
CA PRO A 266 -37.76 -1.80 0.50
C PRO A 266 -37.86 -3.17 1.17
#